data_AF-A0A7Y2FVW4-F1
#
_entry.id   AF-A0A7Y2FVW4-F1
#
_cell.length_a   1.000
_cell.length_b   1.000
_cell.length_c   1.000
_cell.angle_alpha   90.00
_cell.angle_beta   90.00
_cell.angle_gamma   90.00
#
_symmetry.space_group_name_H-M   'P 1'
#
loop_
_entity.id
_entity.type
_entity.pdbx_description
1 polymer ?
#
loop_
_entity_poly.entity_id
_entity_poly.type
_entity_poly.pdbx_seq_one_letter_code
_entity_poly.pdbx_strand_id
1 'polypeptide(L)'
;MEKEGTEEFFYWELKDEKRLWDFDSGEIVALSQFRDSLKMELGSKKLKSAVHKESRQDLEPSLIAKAEDGDRINALLVHTGTIGKIRKINFLESQILNYQATRFPLFSKPTEFHGFIAVNEKEGIIRVYFGSSDTEWPPKPHVIIEELENEIKQGWKLKYHLHNHFCKKDSDYIGILAPSLADAQYYKMLKERFKVEKTLITNGFHTVEIDNDDFSKFESH
;
A
#
# COMPACT_ATOMS: atom_id res chain seq x y z
N MET A 1 18.27 25.71 -2.14
CA MET A 1 16.84 25.75 -1.78
C MET A 1 16.17 24.67 -2.59
N GLU A 2 16.10 23.47 -2.04
CA GLU A 2 15.23 22.42 -2.57
C GLU A 2 13.80 22.91 -2.38
N LYS A 3 13.00 22.83 -3.45
CA LYS A 3 11.57 23.12 -3.34
C LYS A 3 10.98 21.97 -2.53
N GLU A 4 10.66 22.23 -1.26
CA GLU A 4 9.79 21.36 -0.48
C GLU A 4 8.50 21.18 -1.27
N GLY A 5 8.27 19.95 -1.71
CA GLY A 5 6.97 19.54 -2.20
C GLY A 5 5.89 19.83 -1.15
N THR A 6 4.65 20.06 -1.56
CA THR A 6 3.57 20.31 -0.60
C THR A 6 3.19 19.01 0.09
N GLU A 7 3.92 18.67 1.16
CA GLU A 7 3.53 17.58 2.07
C GLU A 7 2.17 17.89 2.69
N GLU A 8 1.30 16.90 2.75
CA GLU A 8 0.01 17.00 3.39
C GLU A 8 -0.21 15.84 4.35
N PHE A 9 -0.71 16.18 5.54
CA PHE A 9 -1.11 15.26 6.58
C PHE A 9 -2.50 15.66 7.07
N PHE A 10 -3.44 14.73 7.07
CA PHE A 10 -4.77 14.92 7.63
C PHE A 10 -5.39 13.56 7.95
N TYR A 11 -6.60 13.54 8.50
CA TYR A 11 -7.34 12.30 8.69
C TYR A 11 -8.81 12.43 8.31
N TRP A 12 -9.43 11.30 8.03
CA TRP A 12 -10.87 11.14 7.94
C TRP A 12 -11.37 10.23 9.04
N GLU A 13 -12.54 10.53 9.59
CA GLU A 13 -13.27 9.62 10.48
C GLU A 13 -14.52 9.09 9.79
N LEU A 14 -14.74 7.79 9.91
CA LEU A 14 -15.82 7.07 9.27
C LEU A 14 -16.40 6.06 10.26
N LYS A 15 -17.67 5.71 10.10
CA LYS A 15 -18.22 4.52 10.79
C LYS A 15 -17.55 3.27 10.23
N ASP A 16 -17.26 2.30 11.09
CA ASP A 16 -16.72 1.00 10.68
C ASP A 16 -17.83 0.14 10.04
N GLU A 17 -18.15 0.46 8.79
CA GLU A 17 -19.17 -0.23 8.02
C GLU A 17 -18.55 -1.33 7.17
N LYS A 18 -19.24 -2.48 7.08
CA LYS A 18 -18.80 -3.63 6.27
C LYS A 18 -18.39 -3.26 4.84
N ARG A 19 -19.12 -2.32 4.22
CA ARG A 19 -18.87 -1.85 2.85
C ARG A 19 -17.46 -1.30 2.65
N LEU A 20 -16.84 -0.72 3.67
CA LEU A 20 -15.46 -0.23 3.59
C LEU A 20 -14.47 -1.34 3.24
N TRP A 21 -14.79 -2.57 3.63
CA TRP A 21 -13.93 -3.74 3.50
C TRP A 21 -14.34 -4.67 2.34
N ASP A 22 -15.42 -4.36 1.64
CA ASP A 22 -15.91 -5.16 0.51
C ASP A 22 -15.03 -4.96 -0.74
N PHE A 23 -15.00 -5.99 -1.61
CA PHE A 23 -14.24 -5.96 -2.87
C PHE A 23 -15.03 -5.40 -4.06
N ASP A 24 -16.31 -5.09 -3.86
CA ASP A 24 -17.10 -4.38 -4.86
C ASP A 24 -16.99 -2.88 -4.60
N SER A 25 -16.13 -2.24 -5.38
CA SER A 25 -15.87 -0.81 -5.24
C SER A 25 -16.74 0.07 -6.15
N GLY A 26 -17.53 -0.53 -7.05
CA GLY A 26 -18.17 0.20 -8.13
C GLY A 26 -17.15 0.96 -9.00
N GLU A 27 -17.62 2.02 -9.66
CA GLU A 27 -16.74 2.90 -10.43
C GLU A 27 -16.11 3.96 -9.51
N ILE A 28 -14.79 4.08 -9.56
CA ILE A 28 -14.01 5.05 -8.81
C ILE A 28 -13.23 5.90 -9.82
N VAL A 29 -13.68 7.14 -10.02
CA VAL A 29 -13.35 7.96 -11.20
C VAL A 29 -11.85 8.09 -11.47
N ALA A 30 -11.04 8.57 -10.52
CA ALA A 30 -9.62 8.80 -10.78
C ALA A 30 -8.85 7.48 -10.95
N LEU A 31 -9.28 6.43 -10.24
CA LEU A 31 -8.69 5.10 -10.40
C LEU A 31 -9.06 4.46 -11.75
N SER A 32 -10.28 4.67 -12.24
CA SER A 32 -10.70 4.27 -13.59
C SER A 32 -9.86 5.01 -14.65
N GLN A 33 -9.67 6.33 -14.51
CA GLN A 33 -8.82 7.12 -15.41
C GLN A 33 -7.35 6.65 -15.43
N PHE A 34 -6.80 6.27 -14.28
CA PHE A 34 -5.48 5.65 -14.20
C PHE A 34 -5.43 4.34 -14.99
N ARG A 35 -6.39 3.44 -14.77
CA ARG A 35 -6.47 2.14 -15.47
C ARG A 35 -6.68 2.31 -16.98
N ASP A 36 -7.46 3.30 -17.39
CA ASP A 36 -7.68 3.63 -18.80
C ASP A 36 -6.42 4.19 -19.45
N SER A 37 -5.67 5.05 -18.76
CA SER A 37 -4.38 5.56 -19.24
C SER A 37 -3.37 4.43 -19.46
N LEU A 38 -3.29 3.49 -18.52
CA LEU A 38 -2.47 2.28 -18.68
C LEU A 38 -2.92 1.42 -19.86
N LYS A 39 -4.23 1.28 -20.05
CA LYS A 39 -4.79 0.50 -21.17
C LYS A 39 -4.49 1.17 -22.51
N MET A 40 -4.52 2.50 -22.58
CA MET A 40 -4.14 3.25 -23.77
C MET A 40 -2.66 3.11 -24.11
N GLU A 41 -1.77 3.18 -23.11
CA GLU A 41 -0.32 3.08 -23.31
C GLU A 41 0.14 1.64 -23.64
N LEU A 42 -0.34 0.64 -22.91
CA LEU A 42 0.14 -0.75 -23.03
C LEU A 42 -0.69 -1.58 -24.00
N GLY A 43 -1.95 -1.20 -24.23
CA GLY A 43 -2.95 -2.05 -24.86
C GLY A 43 -3.47 -3.15 -23.92
N SER A 44 -4.67 -3.65 -24.19
CA SER A 44 -5.40 -4.57 -23.30
C SER A 44 -4.64 -5.87 -22.99
N LYS A 45 -3.93 -6.45 -23.98
CA LYS A 45 -3.22 -7.72 -23.81
C LYS A 45 -2.03 -7.57 -22.85
N LYS A 46 -1.21 -6.52 -23.05
CA LYS A 46 -0.01 -6.28 -22.26
C LYS A 46 -0.39 -5.85 -20.84
N LEU A 47 -1.37 -4.95 -20.68
CA LEU A 47 -1.90 -4.58 -19.37
C LEU A 47 -2.38 -5.81 -18.58
N LYS A 48 -3.18 -6.68 -19.20
CA LYS A 48 -3.65 -7.91 -18.54
C LYS A 48 -2.48 -8.80 -18.10
N SER A 49 -1.44 -8.91 -18.93
CA SER A 49 -0.24 -9.68 -18.59
C SER A 49 0.54 -9.07 -17.43
N ALA A 50 0.73 -7.74 -17.43
CA ALA A 50 1.43 -7.02 -16.37
C ALA A 50 0.69 -7.13 -15.03
N VAL A 51 -0.63 -6.87 -15.03
CA VAL A 51 -1.47 -7.02 -13.83
C VAL A 51 -1.46 -8.47 -13.33
N HIS A 52 -1.52 -9.46 -14.24
CA HIS A 52 -1.49 -10.87 -13.86
C HIS A 52 -0.15 -11.29 -13.26
N LYS A 53 0.97 -10.79 -13.80
CA LYS A 53 2.31 -11.04 -13.27
C LYS A 53 2.42 -10.59 -11.81
N GLU A 54 1.91 -9.41 -11.49
CA GLU A 54 1.97 -8.88 -10.12
C GLU A 54 0.87 -9.44 -9.21
N SER A 55 -0.18 -10.09 -9.75
CA SER A 55 -1.27 -10.63 -8.94
C SER A 55 -1.09 -12.10 -8.52
N ARG A 56 -0.05 -12.79 -9.01
CA ARG A 56 0.11 -14.23 -8.84
C ARG A 56 1.07 -14.59 -7.70
N GLN A 57 0.79 -15.71 -7.05
CA GLN A 57 1.59 -16.30 -5.97
C GLN A 57 1.94 -17.77 -6.29
N ASP A 58 2.49 -18.01 -7.48
CA ASP A 58 2.75 -19.33 -8.06
C ASP A 58 4.21 -19.49 -8.52
N LEU A 59 5.13 -18.64 -8.05
CA LEU A 59 6.56 -18.80 -8.31
C LEU A 59 7.13 -19.98 -7.54
N GLU A 60 8.17 -20.60 -8.12
CA GLU A 60 8.89 -21.71 -7.50
C GLU A 60 9.64 -21.25 -6.24
N PRO A 61 9.38 -21.84 -5.05
CA PRO A 61 10.06 -21.46 -3.80
C PRO A 61 11.59 -21.56 -3.86
N SER A 62 12.12 -22.46 -4.71
CA SER A 62 13.57 -22.61 -4.92
C SER A 62 14.26 -21.37 -5.47
N LEU A 63 13.50 -20.39 -6.00
CA LEU A 63 14.04 -19.12 -6.47
C LEU A 63 14.52 -18.23 -5.32
N ILE A 64 13.93 -18.34 -4.13
CA ILE A 64 14.31 -17.53 -2.95
C ILE A 64 15.78 -17.76 -2.62
N ALA A 65 16.21 -19.02 -2.55
CA ALA A 65 17.59 -19.40 -2.25
C ALA A 65 18.61 -18.98 -3.33
N LYS A 66 18.15 -18.51 -4.49
CA LYS A 66 18.99 -18.06 -5.61
C LYS A 66 18.99 -16.53 -5.77
N ALA A 67 18.23 -15.81 -4.96
CA ALA A 67 18.23 -14.35 -5.02
C ALA A 67 19.49 -13.80 -4.32
N GLU A 68 20.05 -12.74 -4.90
CA GLU A 68 21.31 -12.15 -4.47
C GLU A 68 21.11 -10.80 -3.75
N ASP A 69 19.91 -10.23 -3.83
CA ASP A 69 19.54 -8.95 -3.22
C ASP A 69 18.25 -9.07 -2.39
N GLY A 70 18.15 -8.27 -1.34
CA GLY A 70 17.07 -8.38 -0.35
C GLY A 70 15.69 -7.96 -0.86
N ASP A 71 15.60 -6.96 -1.73
CA ASP A 71 14.32 -6.57 -2.35
C ASP A 71 13.76 -7.71 -3.21
N ARG A 72 14.62 -8.39 -3.97
CA ARG A 72 14.25 -9.58 -4.73
C ARG A 72 13.85 -10.74 -3.83
N ILE A 73 14.54 -10.95 -2.69
CA ILE A 73 14.13 -11.97 -1.70
C ILE A 73 12.72 -11.65 -1.20
N ASN A 74 12.46 -10.41 -0.80
CA ASN A 74 11.14 -9.97 -0.32
C ASN A 74 10.05 -10.16 -1.38
N ALA A 75 10.33 -9.80 -2.63
CA ALA A 75 9.45 -10.06 -3.77
C ALA A 75 9.13 -11.55 -3.94
N LEU A 76 10.15 -12.41 -3.89
CA LEU A 76 9.96 -13.84 -4.05
C LEU A 76 9.16 -14.42 -2.89
N LEU A 77 9.41 -14.02 -1.64
CA LEU A 77 8.63 -14.46 -0.48
C LEU A 77 7.13 -14.24 -0.66
N VAL A 78 6.74 -13.10 -1.26
CA VAL A 78 5.33 -12.85 -1.58
C VAL A 78 4.86 -13.67 -2.77
N HIS A 79 5.57 -13.62 -3.90
CA HIS A 79 5.12 -14.22 -5.16
C HIS A 79 5.26 -15.75 -5.24
N THR A 80 5.91 -16.40 -4.27
CA THR A 80 5.85 -17.86 -4.05
C THR A 80 4.68 -18.26 -3.17
N GLY A 81 3.94 -17.29 -2.60
CA GLY A 81 2.89 -17.53 -1.62
C GLY A 81 3.42 -17.95 -0.24
N THR A 82 4.71 -17.75 0.03
CA THR A 82 5.32 -18.08 1.33
C THR A 82 4.91 -17.10 2.41
N ILE A 83 4.80 -15.81 2.07
CA ILE A 83 4.40 -14.75 2.99
C ILE A 83 3.32 -13.89 2.34
N GLY A 84 2.34 -13.51 3.16
CA GLY A 84 1.28 -12.59 2.76
C GLY A 84 0.33 -13.17 1.71
N LYS A 85 -0.72 -12.41 1.44
CA LYS A 85 -1.80 -12.81 0.53
C LYS A 85 -2.09 -11.69 -0.46
N ILE A 86 -1.90 -11.97 -1.74
CA ILE A 86 -2.34 -11.06 -2.80
C ILE A 86 -3.83 -11.26 -3.04
N ARG A 87 -4.56 -10.15 -3.06
CA ARG A 87 -5.99 -10.10 -3.35
C ARG A 87 -6.35 -8.84 -4.12
N LYS A 88 -7.60 -8.74 -4.58
CA LYS A 88 -8.08 -7.48 -5.17
C LYS A 88 -8.07 -6.37 -4.14
N ILE A 89 -7.84 -5.14 -4.60
CA ILE A 89 -8.02 -3.94 -3.78
C ILE A 89 -9.47 -3.86 -3.27
N ASN A 90 -9.68 -3.52 -2.00
CA ASN A 90 -11.03 -3.33 -1.44
C ASN A 90 -11.53 -1.89 -1.66
N PHE A 91 -12.76 -1.61 -1.23
CA PHE A 91 -13.37 -0.29 -1.39
C PHE A 91 -12.59 0.82 -0.66
N LEU A 92 -12.25 0.66 0.62
CA LEU A 92 -11.54 1.67 1.39
C LEU A 92 -10.16 1.98 0.78
N GLU A 93 -9.37 0.97 0.45
CA GLU A 93 -8.08 1.12 -0.22
C GLU A 93 -8.22 1.85 -1.54
N SER A 94 -9.26 1.52 -2.32
CA SER A 94 -9.53 2.17 -3.59
C SER A 94 -9.90 3.64 -3.41
N GLN A 95 -10.64 4.00 -2.35
CA GLN A 95 -10.99 5.39 -2.05
C GLN A 95 -9.76 6.21 -1.62
N ILE A 96 -8.89 5.62 -0.79
CA ILE A 96 -7.63 6.27 -0.37
C ILE A 96 -6.73 6.52 -1.59
N LEU A 97 -6.54 5.50 -2.43
CA LEU A 97 -5.76 5.64 -3.66
C LEU A 97 -6.40 6.62 -4.66
N ASN A 98 -7.73 6.64 -4.75
CA ASN A 98 -8.45 7.60 -5.58
C ASN A 98 -8.20 9.03 -5.13
N TYR A 99 -8.19 9.29 -3.83
CA TYR A 99 -7.84 10.61 -3.32
C TYR A 99 -6.43 11.03 -3.78
N GLN A 100 -5.42 10.16 -3.62
CA GLN A 100 -4.07 10.42 -4.15
C GLN A 100 -4.12 10.71 -5.66
N ALA A 101 -4.81 9.88 -6.43
CA ALA A 101 -4.92 10.01 -7.89
C ALA A 101 -5.62 11.30 -8.35
N THR A 102 -6.54 11.86 -7.56
CA THR A 102 -7.17 13.16 -7.85
C THR A 102 -6.21 14.34 -7.67
N ARG A 103 -5.21 14.20 -6.78
CA ARG A 103 -4.21 15.23 -6.52
C ARG A 103 -3.02 15.11 -7.47
N PHE A 104 -2.52 13.89 -7.61
CA PHE A 104 -1.38 13.56 -8.46
C PHE A 104 -1.77 12.38 -9.35
N PRO A 105 -2.10 12.63 -10.64
CA PRO A 105 -2.53 11.56 -11.53
C PRO A 105 -1.44 10.49 -11.66
N LEU A 106 -1.69 9.31 -11.10
CA LEU A 106 -0.69 8.25 -10.88
C LEU A 106 0.07 7.83 -12.15
N PHE A 107 -0.57 7.95 -13.31
CA PHE A 107 0.07 7.63 -14.60
C PHE A 107 1.14 8.66 -15.01
N SER A 108 0.84 9.96 -14.87
CA SER A 108 1.71 11.05 -15.35
C SER A 108 2.61 11.64 -14.28
N LYS A 109 2.20 11.55 -13.01
CA LYS A 109 2.95 12.01 -11.83
C LYS A 109 2.84 10.93 -10.75
N PRO A 110 3.58 9.81 -10.91
CA PRO A 110 3.50 8.73 -9.97
C PRO A 110 4.08 9.15 -8.62
N THR A 111 3.31 8.93 -7.55
CA THR A 111 3.59 9.37 -6.18
C THR A 111 3.06 8.35 -5.19
N GLU A 112 3.76 8.19 -4.08
CA GLU A 112 3.39 7.25 -3.01
C GLU A 112 2.74 7.98 -1.83
N PHE A 113 1.94 7.26 -1.06
CA PHE A 113 1.32 7.77 0.16
C PHE A 113 1.46 6.79 1.33
N HIS A 114 1.26 7.30 2.54
CA HIS A 114 0.99 6.50 3.73
C HIS A 114 -0.47 6.66 4.18
N GLY A 115 -1.14 5.55 4.44
CA GLY A 115 -2.48 5.46 4.99
C GLY A 115 -2.45 4.64 6.28
N PHE A 116 -2.66 5.26 7.44
CA PHE A 116 -2.75 4.55 8.71
C PHE A 116 -4.22 4.43 9.09
N ILE A 117 -4.71 3.20 9.17
CA ILE A 117 -6.12 2.91 9.45
C ILE A 117 -6.21 2.44 10.90
N ALA A 118 -6.63 3.35 11.78
CA ALA A 118 -6.88 3.07 13.19
C ALA A 118 -8.36 2.80 13.42
N VAL A 119 -8.66 1.93 14.39
CA VAL A 119 -10.03 1.58 14.76
C VAL A 119 -10.28 1.82 16.24
N ASN A 120 -11.47 2.32 16.56
CA ASN A 120 -12.01 2.35 17.90
C ASN A 120 -13.23 1.43 17.94
N GLU A 121 -13.01 0.18 18.36
CA GLU A 121 -14.03 -0.88 18.37
C GLU A 121 -15.19 -0.55 19.31
N LYS A 122 -14.96 0.22 20.37
CA LYS A 122 -16.01 0.60 21.34
C LYS A 122 -17.00 1.57 20.71
N GLU A 123 -16.50 2.46 19.87
CA GLU A 123 -17.29 3.51 19.21
C GLU A 123 -17.76 3.07 17.82
N GLY A 124 -17.22 1.98 17.27
CA GLY A 124 -17.56 1.50 15.94
C GLY A 124 -17.13 2.48 14.84
N ILE A 125 -15.99 3.14 15.04
CA ILE A 125 -15.43 4.12 14.11
C ILE A 125 -14.02 3.72 13.68
N ILE A 126 -13.67 4.14 12.47
CA ILE A 126 -12.31 4.09 11.95
C ILE A 126 -11.82 5.50 11.70
N ARG A 127 -10.51 5.69 11.86
CA ARG A 127 -9.81 6.90 11.47
C ARG A 127 -8.71 6.54 10.48
N VAL A 128 -8.72 7.20 9.33
CA VAL A 128 -7.73 7.01 8.27
C VAL A 128 -6.85 8.24 8.25
N TYR A 129 -5.63 8.12 8.76
CA TYR A 129 -4.60 9.14 8.62
C TYR A 129 -3.93 8.99 7.28
N PHE A 130 -3.74 10.10 6.58
CA PHE A 130 -3.18 10.13 5.25
C PHE A 130 -2.00 11.09 5.19
N GLY A 131 -0.89 10.61 4.66
CA GLY A 131 0.34 11.37 4.42
C GLY A 131 0.76 11.21 2.96
N SER A 132 0.93 12.32 2.25
CA SER A 132 1.37 12.32 0.84
C SER A 132 2.12 13.59 0.51
N SER A 133 2.86 13.56 -0.59
CA SER A 133 3.53 14.73 -1.15
C SER A 133 3.44 14.65 -2.67
N ASP A 134 3.96 15.68 -3.32
CA ASP A 134 4.03 15.74 -4.77
C ASP A 134 5.35 15.17 -5.32
N THR A 135 6.10 14.43 -4.49
CA THR A 135 7.33 13.70 -4.81
C THR A 135 7.07 12.20 -5.00
N GLU A 136 8.01 11.51 -5.64
CA GLU A 136 7.91 10.05 -5.92
C GLU A 136 7.64 9.26 -4.63
N TRP A 137 8.40 9.54 -3.57
CA TRP A 137 8.32 8.88 -2.27
C TRP A 137 7.36 9.58 -1.31
N PRO A 138 6.74 8.84 -0.37
CA PRO A 138 5.84 9.43 0.61
C PRO A 138 6.64 10.29 1.62
N PRO A 139 6.02 11.33 2.20
CA PRO A 139 6.68 12.16 3.20
C PRO A 139 6.87 11.38 4.51
N LYS A 140 7.82 11.81 5.33
CA LYS A 140 8.04 11.20 6.64
C LYS A 140 6.81 11.42 7.53
N PRO A 141 6.16 10.36 8.06
CA PRO A 141 4.86 10.49 8.72
C PRO A 141 4.95 10.95 10.19
N HIS A 142 5.93 11.79 10.56
CA HIS A 142 6.18 12.17 11.97
C HIS A 142 4.93 12.73 12.65
N VAL A 143 4.20 13.62 11.97
CA VAL A 143 2.96 14.23 12.48
C VAL A 143 1.87 13.18 12.73
N ILE A 144 1.70 12.21 11.81
CA ILE A 144 0.72 11.13 11.97
C ILE A 144 1.11 10.20 13.12
N ILE A 145 2.40 9.90 13.23
CA ILE A 145 2.96 9.01 14.23
C ILE A 145 2.72 9.55 15.65
N GLU A 146 2.98 10.84 15.87
CA GLU A 146 2.72 11.50 17.17
C GLU A 146 1.23 11.45 17.54
N GLU A 147 0.35 11.66 16.57
CA GLU A 147 -1.10 11.62 16.80
C GLU A 147 -1.59 10.19 17.09
N LEU A 148 -1.12 9.19 16.34
CA LEU A 148 -1.43 7.78 16.58
C LEU A 148 -1.00 7.34 17.99
N GLU A 149 0.14 7.80 18.49
CA GLU A 149 0.57 7.50 19.86
C GLU A 149 -0.39 8.05 20.92
N ASN A 150 -0.95 9.23 20.69
CA ASN A 150 -1.92 9.83 21.59
C ASN A 150 -3.25 9.09 21.54
N GLU A 151 -3.69 8.66 20.36
CA GLU A 151 -4.95 7.92 20.20
C GLU A 151 -4.86 6.50 20.74
N ILE A 152 -3.72 5.83 20.61
CA ILE A 152 -3.54 4.49 21.18
C ILE A 152 -3.66 4.53 22.72
N LYS A 153 -3.21 5.61 23.37
CA LYS A 153 -3.43 5.83 24.82
C LYS A 153 -4.92 6.00 25.16
N GLN A 154 -5.73 6.46 24.20
CA GLN A 154 -7.18 6.63 24.33
C GLN A 154 -7.96 5.36 23.95
N GLY A 155 -7.27 4.27 23.58
CA GLY A 155 -7.89 2.97 23.30
C GLY A 155 -8.11 2.67 21.82
N TRP A 156 -7.62 3.52 20.91
CA TRP A 156 -7.54 3.19 19.49
C TRP A 156 -6.52 2.08 19.24
N LYS A 157 -6.72 1.33 18.16
CA LYS A 157 -5.77 0.31 17.68
C LYS A 157 -5.40 0.61 16.24
N LEU A 158 -4.11 0.60 15.92
CA LEU A 158 -3.68 0.66 14.53
C LEU A 158 -3.95 -0.70 13.88
N LYS A 159 -4.95 -0.76 13.00
CA LYS A 159 -5.35 -1.99 12.33
C LYS A 159 -4.45 -2.25 11.13
N TYR A 160 -4.39 -1.29 10.21
CA TYR A 160 -3.61 -1.42 8.98
C TYR A 160 -2.70 -0.21 8.72
N HIS A 161 -1.52 -0.48 8.15
CA HIS A 161 -0.78 0.52 7.40
C HIS A 161 -0.88 0.18 5.91
N LEU A 162 -1.33 1.12 5.09
CA LEU A 162 -1.46 1.02 3.65
C LEU A 162 -0.47 1.99 3.00
N HIS A 163 0.30 1.51 2.04
CA HIS A 163 0.91 2.39 1.05
C HIS A 163 0.63 1.88 -0.36
N ASN A 164 0.95 2.67 -1.37
CA ASN A 164 0.91 2.24 -2.77
C ASN A 164 2.31 2.12 -3.35
N HIS A 165 2.46 1.18 -4.28
CA HIS A 165 3.58 1.13 -5.21
C HIS A 165 3.11 1.47 -6.61
N PHE A 166 3.98 2.12 -7.37
CA PHE A 166 3.89 2.24 -8.82
C PHE A 166 5.24 1.88 -9.41
N CYS A 167 5.30 1.72 -10.73
CA CYS A 167 6.57 1.56 -11.41
C CYS A 167 6.68 2.47 -12.64
N LYS A 168 7.89 2.53 -13.18
CA LYS A 168 8.22 3.24 -14.41
C LYS A 168 7.86 2.39 -15.63
N LYS A 169 8.01 2.98 -16.81
CA LYS A 169 7.63 2.39 -18.12
C LYS A 169 8.26 1.02 -18.39
N ASP A 170 9.49 0.83 -17.92
CA ASP A 170 10.28 -0.39 -18.06
C ASP A 170 9.69 -1.60 -17.32
N SER A 171 8.85 -1.34 -16.32
CA SER A 171 8.11 -2.36 -15.55
C SER A 171 6.61 -2.32 -15.83
N ASP A 172 6.22 -1.88 -17.03
CA ASP A 172 4.82 -1.80 -17.47
C ASP A 172 3.93 -0.96 -16.54
N TYR A 173 4.52 -0.01 -15.79
CA TYR A 173 3.84 0.91 -14.88
C TYR A 173 3.06 0.26 -13.72
N ILE A 174 3.18 -1.05 -13.50
CA ILE A 174 2.50 -1.74 -12.40
C ILE A 174 3.47 -1.92 -11.24
N GLY A 175 3.11 -1.36 -10.08
CA GLY A 175 3.86 -1.53 -8.83
C GLY A 175 3.94 -3.00 -8.40
N ILE A 176 5.12 -3.42 -7.95
CA ILE A 176 5.33 -4.73 -7.34
C ILE A 176 4.58 -4.82 -6.00
N LEU A 177 3.99 -5.97 -5.73
CA LEU A 177 3.27 -6.24 -4.47
C LEU A 177 4.18 -6.94 -3.47
N ALA A 178 5.26 -6.28 -3.08
CA ALA A 178 6.17 -6.76 -2.06
C ALA A 178 6.92 -5.60 -1.43
N PRO A 179 7.28 -5.67 -0.13
CA PRO A 179 7.98 -4.59 0.54
C PRO A 179 9.42 -4.47 0.05
N SER A 180 9.91 -3.24 -0.09
CA SER A 180 11.35 -2.99 -0.15
C SER A 180 12.03 -3.29 1.20
N LEU A 181 13.36 -3.27 1.24
CA LEU A 181 14.14 -3.32 2.48
C LEU A 181 13.73 -2.22 3.48
N ALA A 182 13.44 -1.01 2.97
CA ALA A 182 13.00 0.12 3.77
C ALA A 182 11.59 -0.08 4.33
N ASP A 183 10.68 -0.63 3.53
CA ASP A 183 9.32 -0.96 3.97
C ASP A 183 9.34 -2.05 5.04
N ALA A 184 10.11 -3.11 4.81
CA ALA A 184 10.27 -4.21 5.77
C ALA A 184 10.82 -3.69 7.11
N GLN A 185 11.82 -2.80 7.08
CA GLN A 185 12.32 -2.15 8.30
C GLN A 185 11.23 -1.31 8.98
N TYR A 186 10.46 -0.58 8.18
CA TYR A 186 9.37 0.26 8.69
C TYR A 186 8.26 -0.59 9.33
N TYR A 187 7.92 -1.74 8.76
CA TYR A 187 6.90 -2.65 9.30
C TYR A 187 7.31 -3.23 10.65
N LYS A 188 8.60 -3.57 10.83
CA LYS A 188 9.15 -3.99 12.13
C LYS A 188 8.92 -2.90 13.19
N MET A 189 9.23 -1.64 12.84
CA MET A 189 8.96 -0.50 13.73
C MET A 189 7.46 -0.34 14.05
N LEU A 190 6.57 -0.45 13.05
CA LEU A 190 5.12 -0.35 13.28
C LEU A 190 4.59 -1.46 14.19
N LYS A 191 5.11 -2.70 14.07
CA LYS A 191 4.77 -3.80 14.98
C LYS A 191 5.23 -3.50 16.40
N GLU A 192 6.48 -3.07 16.57
CA GLU A 192 7.04 -2.79 17.89
C GLU A 192 6.33 -1.62 18.59
N ARG A 193 6.08 -0.53 17.84
CA ARG A 193 5.54 0.71 18.39
C ARG A 193 4.03 0.68 18.57
N PHE A 194 3.31 0.09 17.64
CA PHE A 194 1.84 0.19 17.58
C PHE A 194 1.11 -1.15 17.58
N LYS A 195 1.84 -2.26 17.51
CA LYS A 195 1.26 -3.61 17.36
C LYS A 195 0.29 -3.68 16.18
N VAL A 196 0.64 -3.02 15.06
CA VAL A 196 -0.16 -3.03 13.84
C VAL A 196 -0.52 -4.47 13.46
N GLU A 197 -1.75 -4.73 13.03
CA GLU A 197 -2.18 -6.09 12.68
C GLU A 197 -1.61 -6.53 11.34
N LYS A 198 -1.74 -5.66 10.32
CA LYS A 198 -1.23 -5.93 8.97
C LYS A 198 -0.65 -4.69 8.30
N THR A 199 0.29 -4.91 7.39
CA THR A 199 0.68 -3.91 6.40
C THR A 199 0.16 -4.31 5.03
N LEU A 200 -0.18 -3.30 4.23
CA LEU A 200 -0.86 -3.42 2.96
C LEU A 200 -0.08 -2.63 1.91
N ILE A 201 0.19 -3.26 0.78
CA ILE A 201 0.80 -2.61 -0.38
C ILE A 201 -0.16 -2.76 -1.54
N THR A 202 -0.59 -1.66 -2.15
CA THR A 202 -1.48 -1.69 -3.31
C THR A 202 -0.81 -1.15 -4.57
N ASN A 203 -1.11 -1.73 -5.72
CA ASN A 203 -0.73 -1.19 -7.03
C ASN A 203 -1.93 -0.63 -7.81
N GLY A 204 -3.06 -0.43 -7.13
CA GLY A 204 -4.31 0.06 -7.73
C GLY A 204 -5.14 -0.99 -8.46
N PHE A 205 -4.67 -2.23 -8.57
CA PHE A 205 -5.46 -3.38 -9.02
C PHE A 205 -5.63 -4.41 -7.91
N HIS A 206 -4.51 -4.73 -7.27
CA HIS A 206 -4.40 -5.72 -6.23
C HIS A 206 -3.65 -5.12 -5.04
N THR A 207 -3.80 -5.79 -3.90
CA THR A 207 -3.16 -5.46 -2.64
C THR A 207 -2.55 -6.75 -2.09
N VAL A 208 -1.29 -6.70 -1.67
CA VAL A 208 -0.76 -7.74 -0.77
C VAL A 208 -1.07 -7.35 0.66
N GLU A 209 -1.63 -8.31 1.40
CA GLU A 209 -1.76 -8.23 2.85
C GLU A 209 -0.62 -8.99 3.53
N ILE A 210 0.03 -8.38 4.50
CA ILE A 210 1.12 -9.00 5.25
C ILE A 210 0.78 -8.93 6.73
N ASP A 211 0.65 -10.10 7.37
CA ASP A 211 0.42 -10.21 8.81
C ASP A 211 1.67 -9.82 9.61
N ASN A 212 1.46 -9.21 10.78
CA ASN A 212 2.57 -8.72 11.60
C ASN A 212 3.54 -9.83 12.05
N ASP A 213 3.08 -11.08 12.14
CA ASP A 213 3.91 -12.24 12.48
C ASP A 213 4.93 -12.58 11.40
N ASP A 214 4.73 -12.07 10.18
CA ASP A 214 5.64 -12.29 9.06
C ASP A 214 6.68 -11.18 8.87
N PHE A 215 6.54 -10.02 9.53
CA PHE A 215 7.44 -8.88 9.29
C PHE A 215 8.92 -9.20 9.54
N SER A 216 9.22 -10.07 10.51
CA SER A 216 10.61 -10.47 10.80
C SER A 216 11.21 -11.41 9.78
N LYS A 217 10.40 -11.95 8.85
CA LYS A 217 10.85 -12.89 7.82
C LYS A 217 11.32 -12.18 6.55
N PHE A 218 11.04 -10.89 6.39
CA PHE A 218 11.57 -10.07 5.31
C PHE A 218 12.98 -9.57 5.63
N GLU A 219 13.80 -9.48 4.59
CA GLU A 219 15.06 -8.77 4.60
C GLU A 219 14.79 -7.28 4.83
N SER A 220 15.62 -6.63 5.65
CA SER A 220 15.53 -5.21 5.99
C SER A 220 16.93 -4.59 6.08
N HIS A 221 17.00 -3.26 6.11
CA HIS A 221 18.25 -2.53 6.39
C HIS A 221 18.82 -2.81 7.79
#